data_AF-A0A1T3C533-F1
#
_entry.id   AF-A0A1T3C533-F1
#
_cell.length_a   1.000
_cell.length_b   1.000
_cell.length_c   1.000
_cell.angle_alpha   90.00
_cell.angle_beta   90.00
_cell.angle_gamma   90.00
#
_symmetry.space_group_name_H-M   'P 1'
#
loop_
_entity.id
_entity.type
_entity.pdbx_description
1 polymer ?
#
loop_
_entity_poly.entity_id
_entity_poly.type
_entity_poly.pdbx_seq_one_letter_code
_entity_poly.pdbx_strand_id
1 'polypeptide(L)'
;MQYLAVLPLLYTAAAALGINCRGNANCVGTPECRLADLILQVSQQDPSTSYSPGQHIACCGIPGGNICAFTQGISNSITAGEALGMLQGLESHGCGQCGSIPFKDNNVAEGQLTVNWTDH
;
A
#
# COMPACT_ATOMS: atom_id res chain seq x y z
N MET A 1 -28.69 -24.78 44.91
CA MET A 1 -27.31 -24.56 44.41
C MET A 1 -27.38 -24.48 42.90
N GLN A 2 -27.54 -23.26 42.35
CA GLN A 2 -27.62 -23.02 40.91
C GLN A 2 -26.19 -22.81 40.38
N TYR A 3 -25.71 -23.69 39.50
CA TYR A 3 -24.40 -23.54 38.86
C TYR A 3 -24.51 -22.52 37.73
N LEU A 4 -23.82 -21.37 37.84
CA LEU A 4 -23.57 -20.48 36.71
C LEU A 4 -22.50 -21.11 35.81
N ALA A 5 -22.88 -21.51 34.60
CA ALA A 5 -21.94 -21.91 33.56
C ALA A 5 -21.33 -20.65 32.93
N VAL A 6 -20.04 -20.42 33.16
CA VAL A 6 -19.28 -19.34 32.51
C VAL A 6 -18.71 -19.90 31.20
N LEU A 7 -19.25 -19.48 30.06
CA LEU A 7 -18.67 -19.77 28.75
C LEU A 7 -17.41 -18.91 28.55
N PRO A 8 -16.22 -19.50 28.32
CA PRO A 8 -15.05 -18.73 27.93
C PRO A 8 -15.21 -18.27 26.47
N LEU A 9 -15.29 -16.95 26.26
CA LEU A 9 -15.15 -16.34 24.93
C LEU A 9 -13.69 -16.44 24.51
N LEU A 10 -13.39 -17.33 23.56
CA LEU A 10 -12.10 -17.37 22.88
C LEU A 10 -12.00 -16.16 21.94
N TYR A 11 -11.30 -15.11 22.38
CA TYR A 11 -10.93 -14.00 21.50
C TYR A 11 -9.77 -14.44 20.60
N THR A 12 -10.07 -14.70 19.32
CA THR A 12 -9.03 -14.83 18.29
C THR A 12 -8.53 -13.44 17.93
N ALA A 13 -7.34 -13.07 18.39
CA ALA A 13 -6.66 -11.87 17.90
C ALA A 13 -6.24 -12.13 16.44
N ALA A 14 -6.89 -11.46 15.48
CA ALA A 14 -6.40 -11.43 14.11
C ALA A 14 -5.05 -10.68 14.11
N ALA A 15 -3.98 -11.32 13.63
CA ALA A 15 -2.72 -10.61 13.43
C ALA A 15 -2.93 -9.50 12.39
N ALA A 16 -2.63 -8.26 12.75
CA ALA A 16 -2.63 -7.15 11.82
C ALA A 16 -1.65 -7.43 10.68
N LEU A 17 -2.10 -7.24 9.43
CA LEU A 17 -1.23 -7.38 8.26
C LEU A 17 -0.41 -6.09 8.13
N GLY A 18 0.90 -6.20 8.29
CA GLY A 18 1.82 -5.07 8.12
C GLY A 18 2.27 -4.82 6.69
N ILE A 19 3.42 -4.17 6.56
CA ILE A 19 4.10 -4.01 5.27
C ILE A 19 4.24 -5.37 4.56
N ASN A 20 3.94 -5.40 3.26
CA ASN A 20 3.94 -6.64 2.49
C ASN A 20 4.06 -6.37 0.98
N CYS A 21 4.41 -7.42 0.23
CA CYS A 21 4.52 -7.37 -1.24
C CYS A 21 3.33 -8.06 -1.95
N ARG A 22 2.14 -8.03 -1.34
CA ARG A 22 0.93 -8.59 -1.97
C ARG A 22 0.38 -7.59 -2.99
N GLY A 23 -0.21 -8.12 -4.06
CA GLY A 23 -0.82 -7.35 -5.13
C GLY A 23 -1.65 -8.26 -6.04
N ASN A 24 -2.22 -7.67 -7.08
CA ASN A 24 -2.93 -8.38 -8.14
C ASN A 24 -1.98 -9.33 -8.88
N ALA A 25 -2.49 -10.42 -9.44
CA ALA A 25 -1.69 -11.36 -10.24
C ALA A 25 -1.00 -10.68 -11.45
N ASN A 26 -1.59 -9.62 -12.00
CA ASN A 26 -1.02 -8.81 -13.09
C ASN A 26 0.22 -7.99 -12.67
N CYS A 27 0.50 -7.90 -11.36
CA CYS A 27 1.77 -7.38 -10.87
C CYS A 27 2.94 -8.33 -11.12
N VAL A 28 2.71 -9.58 -11.52
CA VAL A 28 3.78 -10.54 -11.81
C VAL A 28 4.00 -10.59 -13.32
N GLY A 29 5.25 -10.48 -13.76
CA GLY A 29 5.61 -10.68 -15.17
C GLY A 29 5.40 -9.47 -16.07
N THR A 30 5.21 -8.28 -15.50
CA THR A 30 5.18 -6.99 -16.21
C THR A 30 6.50 -6.25 -16.00
N PRO A 31 7.58 -6.60 -16.75
CA PRO A 31 8.90 -5.99 -16.58
C PRO A 31 8.93 -4.49 -16.90
N GLU A 32 7.88 -3.96 -17.53
CA GLU A 32 7.75 -2.57 -17.94
C GLU A 32 7.53 -1.61 -16.76
N CYS A 33 7.20 -2.11 -15.57
CA CYS A 33 7.03 -1.28 -14.39
C CYS A 33 7.56 -1.94 -13.13
N ARG A 34 8.67 -1.44 -12.62
CA ARG A 34 9.21 -1.81 -11.32
C ARG A 34 8.88 -0.75 -10.28
N LEU A 35 8.93 -1.15 -9.01
CA LEU A 35 8.74 -0.20 -7.91
C LEU A 35 9.76 0.96 -7.98
N ALA A 36 10.99 0.67 -8.40
CA ALA A 36 12.05 1.66 -8.61
C ALA A 36 11.67 2.74 -9.65
N ASP A 37 10.88 2.40 -10.68
CA ASP A 37 10.44 3.36 -11.69
C ASP A 37 9.43 4.36 -11.08
N LEU A 38 8.52 3.87 -10.23
CA LEU A 38 7.60 4.73 -9.50
C LEU A 38 8.34 5.62 -8.49
N ILE A 39 9.32 5.07 -7.77
CA ILE A 39 10.19 5.85 -6.87
C ILE A 39 10.87 6.98 -7.64
N LEU A 40 11.45 6.68 -8.81
CA LEU A 40 12.10 7.67 -9.65
C LEU A 40 11.11 8.76 -10.12
N GLN A 41 9.90 8.39 -10.53
CA GLN A 41 8.86 9.36 -10.92
C GLN A 41 8.50 10.30 -9.75
N VAL A 42 8.22 9.76 -8.56
CA VAL A 42 7.85 10.58 -7.39
C VAL A 42 9.03 11.45 -6.92
N SER A 43 10.26 10.95 -7.01
CA SER A 43 11.46 11.71 -6.60
C SER A 43 11.73 12.97 -7.44
N GLN A 44 11.12 13.06 -8.63
CA GLN A 44 11.25 14.21 -9.52
C GLN A 44 10.14 15.25 -9.31
N GLN A 45 9.15 14.96 -8.47
CA GLN A 45 8.05 15.88 -8.16
C GLN A 45 8.48 16.90 -7.11
N ASP A 46 7.75 18.02 -7.01
CA ASP A 46 7.87 18.91 -5.85
C ASP A 46 7.41 18.12 -4.59
N PRO A 47 8.25 18.00 -3.55
CA PRO A 47 7.94 17.19 -2.36
C PRO A 47 6.68 17.67 -1.62
N SER A 48 6.24 18.91 -1.82
CA SER A 48 5.03 19.48 -1.22
C SER A 48 3.74 19.21 -2.01
N THR A 49 3.84 18.62 -3.21
CA THR A 49 2.68 18.24 -4.04
C THR A 49 1.74 17.34 -3.24
N SER A 50 0.47 17.72 -3.13
CA SER A 50 -0.51 17.00 -2.32
C SER A 50 -1.38 16.07 -3.16
N TYR A 51 -1.59 14.86 -2.66
CA TYR A 51 -2.42 13.82 -3.25
C TYR A 51 -3.58 13.46 -2.33
N SER A 52 -4.80 13.59 -2.86
CA SER A 52 -6.01 13.19 -2.12
C SER A 52 -6.09 11.67 -1.97
N PRO A 53 -6.82 11.13 -0.97
CA PRO A 53 -7.05 9.70 -0.85
C PRO A 53 -7.53 9.06 -2.15
N GLY A 54 -6.92 7.95 -2.56
CA GLY A 54 -7.25 7.23 -3.80
C GLY A 54 -6.69 7.84 -5.09
N GLN A 55 -6.13 9.05 -5.05
CA GLN A 55 -5.50 9.65 -6.22
C GLN A 55 -4.22 8.87 -6.59
N HIS A 56 -4.02 8.63 -7.89
CA HIS A 56 -2.78 8.05 -8.40
C HIS A 56 -1.63 9.05 -8.28
N ILE A 57 -0.54 8.62 -7.63
CA ILE A 57 0.64 9.43 -7.31
C ILE A 57 1.68 9.30 -8.42
N ALA A 58 1.94 8.06 -8.85
CA ALA A 58 2.77 7.69 -9.98
C ALA A 58 2.20 6.42 -10.60
N CYS A 59 2.33 6.29 -11.92
CA CYS A 59 1.84 5.13 -12.65
C CYS A 59 2.81 4.75 -13.77
N CYS A 60 2.84 3.47 -14.09
CA CYS A 60 3.32 3.00 -15.38
C CYS A 60 2.13 2.50 -16.19
N GLY A 61 2.02 2.96 -17.44
CA GLY A 61 1.06 2.40 -18.39
C GLY A 61 1.54 1.05 -18.92
N ILE A 62 0.68 0.05 -18.86
CA ILE A 62 0.96 -1.31 -19.33
C ILE A 62 -0.18 -1.72 -20.28
N PRO A 63 0.06 -2.49 -21.36
CA PRO A 63 -1.04 -2.97 -22.19
C PRO A 63 -2.13 -3.66 -21.34
N GLY A 64 -3.34 -3.10 -21.33
CA GLY A 64 -4.50 -3.62 -20.59
C GLY A 64 -4.69 -3.11 -19.17
N GLY A 65 -3.80 -2.27 -18.62
CA GLY A 65 -4.00 -1.61 -17.34
C GLY A 65 -2.86 -0.68 -16.95
N ASN A 66 -2.71 -0.43 -15.66
CA ASN A 66 -1.60 0.33 -15.11
C ASN A 66 -1.11 -0.32 -13.82
N ILE A 67 0.14 -0.06 -13.46
CA ILE A 67 0.61 -0.24 -12.08
C ILE A 67 0.79 1.14 -11.49
N CYS A 68 0.07 1.42 -10.42
CA CYS A 68 0.01 2.75 -9.81
C CYS A 68 0.28 2.70 -8.31
N ALA A 69 0.93 3.74 -7.80
CA ALA A 69 1.01 4.07 -6.40
C ALA A 69 -0.18 4.96 -6.00
N PHE A 70 -0.91 4.60 -4.96
CA PHE A 70 -2.03 5.39 -4.43
C PHE A 70 -2.24 5.08 -2.95
N THR A 71 -2.99 5.94 -2.25
CA THR A 71 -3.37 5.72 -0.86
C THR A 71 -4.78 5.16 -0.75
N GLN A 72 -5.02 4.33 0.26
CA GLN A 72 -6.34 3.80 0.58
C GLN A 72 -6.50 3.61 2.09
N GLY A 73 -7.75 3.64 2.57
CA GLY A 73 -8.04 3.54 4.00
C GLY A 73 -7.59 4.75 4.83
N ILE A 74 -7.33 5.89 4.18
CA ILE A 74 -7.00 7.17 4.84
C ILE A 74 -8.03 8.24 4.51
N SER A 75 -8.13 9.26 5.36
CA SER A 75 -9.03 10.41 5.15
C SER A 75 -8.30 11.71 4.79
N ASN A 76 -7.00 11.80 5.08
CA ASN A 76 -6.19 12.99 4.81
C ASN A 76 -5.34 12.79 3.56
N SER A 77 -5.04 13.88 2.87
CA SER A 77 -4.06 13.88 1.79
C SER A 77 -2.65 13.62 2.31
N ILE A 78 -1.79 13.10 1.44
CA ILE A 78 -0.34 13.02 1.69
C ILE A 78 0.42 13.85 0.68
N THR A 79 1.66 14.19 1.01
CA THR A 79 2.59 14.85 0.11
C THR A 79 3.39 13.85 -0.73
N ALA A 80 3.94 14.30 -1.86
CA ALA A 80 4.87 13.51 -2.67
C ALA A 80 6.09 13.06 -1.85
N GLY A 81 6.60 13.90 -0.94
CA GLY A 81 7.71 13.55 -0.05
C GLY A 81 7.38 12.40 0.91
N GLU A 82 6.17 12.41 1.51
CA GLU A 82 5.69 11.29 2.33
C GLU A 82 5.52 10.02 1.49
N ALA A 83 4.91 10.14 0.30
CA ALA A 83 4.74 9.02 -0.61
C ALA A 83 6.07 8.39 -1.02
N LEU A 84 7.08 9.21 -1.34
CA LEU A 84 8.42 8.76 -1.71
C LEU A 84 9.07 7.93 -0.60
N GLY A 85 9.02 8.41 0.65
CA GLY A 85 9.58 7.68 1.79
C GLY A 85 8.89 6.33 1.99
N MET A 86 7.58 6.26 1.78
CA MET A 86 6.81 5.01 1.88
C MET A 86 7.15 4.03 0.74
N LEU A 87 7.28 4.51 -0.50
CA LEU A 87 7.70 3.69 -1.64
C LEU A 87 9.12 3.13 -1.45
N GLN A 88 10.04 3.93 -0.93
CA GLN A 88 11.38 3.47 -0.54
C GLN A 88 11.33 2.45 0.61
N GLY A 89 10.37 2.58 1.53
CA GLY A 89 10.08 1.59 2.56
C GLY A 89 9.65 0.24 1.98
N LEU A 90 8.81 0.23 0.94
CA LEU A 90 8.45 -0.98 0.21
C LEU A 90 9.65 -1.63 -0.49
N GLU A 91 10.49 -0.83 -1.13
CA GLU A 91 11.71 -1.33 -1.77
C GLU A 91 12.67 -1.93 -0.73
N SER A 92 12.87 -1.24 0.40
CA SER A 92 13.70 -1.69 1.51
C SER A 92 13.18 -2.98 2.17
N HIS A 93 11.86 -3.21 2.11
CA HIS A 93 11.25 -4.45 2.56
C HIS A 93 11.45 -5.62 1.57
N GLY A 94 11.90 -5.35 0.34
CA GLY A 94 12.15 -6.35 -0.70
C GLY A 94 11.04 -6.46 -1.75
N CYS A 95 10.09 -5.53 -1.79
CA CYS A 95 9.08 -5.53 -2.84
C CYS A 95 9.67 -5.03 -4.15
N GLY A 96 9.62 -5.85 -5.20
CA GLY A 96 10.17 -5.49 -6.52
C GLY A 96 9.22 -4.69 -7.40
N GLN A 97 7.91 -4.76 -7.13
CA GLN A 97 6.88 -4.25 -8.04
C GLN A 97 5.64 -3.77 -7.31
N CYS A 98 4.83 -4.68 -6.75
CA CYS A 98 3.63 -4.34 -5.99
C CYS A 98 3.81 -4.62 -4.49
N GLY A 99 3.00 -3.95 -3.69
CA GLY A 99 3.02 -4.09 -2.24
C GLY A 99 2.19 -3.02 -1.56
N SER A 100 2.11 -3.09 -0.24
CA SER A 100 1.50 -2.03 0.56
C SER A 100 2.21 -1.85 1.89
N ILE A 101 2.29 -0.59 2.31
CA ILE A 101 2.95 -0.16 3.55
C ILE A 101 1.95 0.67 4.37
N PRO A 102 1.69 0.27 5.63
CA PRO A 102 0.74 0.95 6.49
C PRO A 102 1.29 2.29 7.00
N PHE A 103 0.39 3.25 7.25
CA PHE A 103 0.74 4.51 7.92
C PHE A 103 0.92 4.38 9.42
N LYS A 104 0.19 3.45 10.06
CA LYS A 104 0.09 3.35 11.51
C LYS A 104 0.04 1.90 11.98
N ASP A 105 0.60 1.68 13.18
CA ASP A 105 0.56 0.43 13.96
C ASP A 105 0.94 -0.85 13.19
N ASN A 106 1.71 -0.69 12.10
CA ASN A 106 2.03 -1.75 11.16
C ASN A 106 0.78 -2.54 10.74
N ASN A 107 -0.32 -1.84 10.47
CA ASN A 107 -1.60 -2.45 10.13
C ASN A 107 -2.23 -1.77 8.90
N VAL A 108 -2.25 -2.48 7.78
CA VAL A 108 -2.78 -1.94 6.51
C VAL A 108 -4.27 -1.62 6.54
N ALA A 109 -5.02 -2.22 7.47
CA ALA A 109 -6.44 -1.91 7.65
C ALA A 109 -6.68 -0.49 8.21
N GLU A 110 -5.65 0.14 8.79
CA GLU A 110 -5.71 1.49 9.35
C GLU A 110 -5.23 2.58 8.37
N GLY A 111 -5.07 2.20 7.09
CA GLY A 111 -4.62 3.09 6.04
C GLY A 111 -3.22 2.75 5.56
N GLN A 112 -3.02 2.84 4.24
CA GLN A 112 -1.78 2.42 3.60
C GLN A 112 -1.51 3.20 2.30
N LEU A 113 -0.23 3.24 1.94
CA LEU A 113 0.17 3.44 0.55
C LEU A 113 0.30 2.07 -0.12
N THR A 114 -0.28 1.95 -1.30
CA THR A 114 -0.37 0.71 -2.06
C THR A 114 0.18 0.94 -3.47
N VAL A 115 1.00 0.00 -3.93
CA VAL A 115 1.36 -0.16 -5.34
C VAL A 115 0.66 -1.41 -5.85
N ASN A 116 -0.24 -1.25 -6.80
CA ASN A 116 -1.01 -2.36 -7.35
C ASN A 116 -1.45 -2.11 -8.80
N TRP A 117 -1.94 -3.17 -9.44
CA TRP A 117 -2.63 -3.08 -10.72
C TRP A 117 -3.94 -2.30 -10.59
N THR A 118 -4.16 -1.37 -11.52
CA THR A 118 -5.42 -0.66 -11.71
C THR A 118 -5.88 -0.85 -13.15
N ASP A 119 -7.19 -1.03 -13.33
CA ASP A 119 -7.83 -0.93 -14.63
C ASP A 119 -7.83 0.52 -15.14
N HIS A 120 -8.17 0.70 -16.42
CA HIS A 120 -8.22 2.00 -17.08
C HIS A 120 -9.36 2.87 -16.59
#